data_AF-A0A7S4M775-F1
#
_entry.id   AF-A0A7S4M775-F1
#
_cell.length_a   1.000
_cell.length_b   1.000
_cell.length_c   1.000
_cell.angle_alpha   90.00
_cell.angle_beta   90.00
_cell.angle_gamma   90.00
#
_symmetry.space_group_name_H-M   'P 1'
#
loop_
_entity.id
_entity.type
_entity.pdbx_description
1 polymer ?
#
loop_
_entity_poly.entity_id
_entity_poly.type
_entity_poly.pdbx_seq_one_letter_code
_entity_poly.pdbx_strand_id
1 'polypeptide(L)'
;DRLKITKSTLIHIQNDSARNWKKADPTTGEFVALPLATAGPMAKCEPMLSYVRYKWGSCWLPGKRLSLDEETAGFKGRSAMVTRIKNKREGDGFQCDCICEDGYTITFWYRCDNLPCAQDADVSPRDTR
;
A
#
# COMPACT_ATOMS: atom_id res chain seq x y z
N ASP A 1 -8.59 -14.00 -29.82
CA ASP A 1 -8.94 -14.78 -28.63
C ASP A 1 -9.46 -13.91 -27.51
N ARG A 2 -10.69 -14.15 -27.06
CA ARG A 2 -11.37 -13.34 -26.04
C ARG A 2 -10.81 -13.67 -24.66
N LEU A 3 -10.31 -12.67 -23.95
CA LEU A 3 -9.97 -12.77 -22.53
C LEU A 3 -11.16 -13.34 -21.76
N LYS A 4 -11.02 -14.56 -21.25
CA LYS A 4 -11.97 -15.13 -20.29
C LYS A 4 -11.68 -14.49 -18.94
N ILE A 5 -12.53 -13.55 -18.54
CA ILE A 5 -12.53 -13.02 -17.17
C ILE A 5 -13.05 -14.13 -16.25
N THR A 6 -12.14 -14.96 -15.74
CA THR A 6 -12.47 -16.00 -14.75
C THR A 6 -12.46 -15.40 -13.34
N LYS A 7 -13.60 -15.54 -12.65
CA LYS A 7 -13.88 -15.12 -11.26
C LYS A 7 -13.50 -13.66 -10.96
N SER A 8 -14.51 -12.81 -11.15
CA SER A 8 -14.61 -11.46 -10.60
C SER A 8 -13.86 -11.31 -9.27
N THR A 9 -12.68 -10.68 -9.33
CA THR A 9 -12.02 -10.07 -8.17
C THR A 9 -12.88 -8.89 -7.75
N LEU A 10 -14.02 -9.20 -7.13
CA LEU A 10 -14.91 -8.20 -6.57
C LEU A 10 -14.11 -7.52 -5.45
N ILE A 11 -14.02 -6.19 -5.51
CA ILE A 11 -13.43 -5.37 -4.45
C ILE A 11 -14.04 -5.84 -3.12
N HIS A 12 -13.23 -6.47 -2.26
CA HIS A 12 -13.71 -6.95 -0.98
C HIS A 12 -13.87 -5.75 -0.05
N ILE A 13 -15.07 -5.17 -0.03
CA ILE A 13 -15.44 -4.10 0.90
C ILE A 13 -15.70 -4.76 2.25
N GLN A 14 -14.87 -4.46 3.23
CA GLN A 14 -15.02 -5.01 4.57
C GLN A 14 -16.18 -4.37 5.31
N ASN A 15 -16.92 -5.22 6.03
CA ASN A 15 -17.98 -4.79 6.90
C ASN A 15 -17.41 -4.45 8.28
N ASP A 16 -17.51 -3.17 8.65
CA ASP A 16 -17.02 -2.63 9.92
C ASP A 16 -17.69 -3.30 11.14
N SER A 17 -18.97 -3.68 11.02
CA SER A 17 -19.73 -4.25 12.14
C SER A 17 -19.25 -5.64 12.57
N ALA A 18 -18.63 -6.39 11.67
CA ALA A 18 -18.17 -7.75 11.94
C ALA A 18 -16.75 -7.80 12.54
N ARG A 19 -15.98 -6.69 12.48
CA ARG A 19 -14.57 -6.59 12.92
C ARG A 19 -13.67 -7.74 12.44
N ASN A 20 -14.07 -8.45 11.40
CA ASN A 20 -13.38 -9.60 10.83
C ASN A 20 -12.48 -9.16 9.67
N TRP A 21 -11.65 -8.16 9.95
CA TRP A 21 -10.74 -7.58 8.97
C TRP A 21 -9.83 -8.66 8.37
N LYS A 22 -9.44 -8.43 7.13
CA LYS A 22 -8.64 -9.31 6.29
C LYS A 22 -7.57 -8.51 5.56
N LYS A 23 -6.49 -9.17 5.18
CA LYS A 23 -5.45 -8.67 4.28
C LYS A 23 -4.99 -9.80 3.37
N ALA A 24 -4.42 -9.49 2.22
CA ALA A 24 -3.72 -10.47 1.41
C ALA A 24 -2.37 -10.82 2.06
N ASP A 25 -2.04 -12.10 2.07
CA ASP A 25 -0.72 -12.59 2.40
C ASP A 25 0.30 -12.11 1.34
N PRO A 26 1.44 -11.54 1.73
CA PRO A 26 2.41 -10.97 0.79
C PRO A 26 3.10 -12.02 -0.09
N THR A 27 3.03 -13.30 0.26
CA THR A 27 3.68 -14.41 -0.45
C THR A 27 2.69 -15.14 -1.33
N THR A 28 1.51 -15.47 -0.79
CA THR A 28 0.51 -16.30 -1.50
C THR A 28 -0.59 -15.48 -2.18
N GLY A 29 -0.81 -14.24 -1.74
CA GLY A 29 -1.94 -13.41 -2.17
C GLY A 29 -3.29 -13.85 -1.61
N GLU A 30 -3.34 -14.89 -0.78
CA GLU A 30 -4.58 -15.34 -0.14
C GLU A 30 -5.04 -14.38 0.95
N PHE A 31 -6.35 -14.22 1.13
CA PHE A 31 -6.88 -13.35 2.17
C PHE A 31 -6.84 -14.03 3.55
N VAL A 32 -5.95 -13.52 4.42
CA VAL A 32 -5.80 -13.93 5.81
C VAL A 32 -6.43 -12.91 6.76
N ALA A 33 -6.64 -13.29 8.02
CA ALA A 33 -7.16 -12.37 9.02
C ALA A 33 -6.19 -11.20 9.28
N LEU A 34 -6.73 -9.99 9.42
CA LEU A 34 -6.03 -8.82 9.94
C LEU A 34 -6.46 -8.63 11.40
N PRO A 35 -5.60 -8.96 12.38
CA PRO A 35 -5.94 -8.79 13.79
C PRO A 35 -6.25 -7.32 14.10
N LEU A 36 -7.31 -7.06 14.88
CA LEU A 36 -7.68 -5.69 15.29
C LEU A 36 -6.55 -4.97 16.03
N ALA A 37 -5.71 -5.71 16.76
CA ALA A 37 -4.58 -5.15 17.49
C ALA A 37 -3.48 -4.57 16.58
N THR A 38 -3.41 -5.01 15.32
CA THR A 38 -2.42 -4.53 14.34
C THR A 38 -3.04 -3.74 13.19
N ALA A 39 -4.38 -3.74 13.10
CA ALA A 39 -5.13 -2.97 12.14
C ALA A 39 -4.90 -1.47 12.34
N GLY A 40 -4.38 -0.81 11.31
CA GLY A 40 -4.19 0.65 11.32
C GLY A 40 -5.38 1.41 10.72
N PRO A 41 -5.28 2.75 10.63
CA PRO A 41 -6.34 3.60 10.08
C PRO A 41 -6.83 3.22 8.68
N MET A 42 -6.02 2.50 7.87
CA MET A 42 -6.42 2.03 6.55
C MET A 42 -7.01 0.61 6.55
N ALA A 43 -7.33 0.03 7.72
CA ALA A 43 -7.83 -1.34 7.86
C ALA A 43 -8.94 -1.69 6.86
N LYS A 44 -9.85 -0.75 6.58
CA LYS A 44 -10.97 -0.92 5.63
C LYS A 44 -10.57 -1.06 4.17
N CYS A 45 -9.47 -0.44 3.79
CA CYS A 45 -8.91 -0.54 2.46
C CYS A 45 -7.88 -1.67 2.38
N GLU A 46 -7.44 -2.21 3.51
CA GLU A 46 -6.28 -3.10 3.58
C GLU A 46 -6.38 -4.36 2.72
N PRO A 47 -7.52 -5.05 2.51
CA PRO A 47 -7.61 -6.16 1.55
C PRO A 47 -7.20 -5.75 0.15
N MET A 48 -7.68 -4.59 -0.31
CA MET A 48 -7.34 -4.08 -1.62
C MET A 48 -5.87 -3.66 -1.65
N LEU A 49 -5.42 -2.88 -0.67
CA LEU A 49 -4.05 -2.35 -0.65
C LEU A 49 -3.01 -3.46 -0.60
N SER A 50 -3.19 -4.44 0.29
CA SER A 50 -2.29 -5.60 0.41
C SER A 50 -2.31 -6.48 -0.83
N TYR A 51 -3.48 -6.70 -1.43
CA TYR A 51 -3.58 -7.47 -2.68
C TYR A 51 -2.90 -6.75 -3.84
N VAL A 52 -3.05 -5.43 -3.93
CA VAL A 52 -2.37 -4.59 -4.91
C VAL A 52 -0.86 -4.68 -4.73
N ARG A 53 -0.34 -4.51 -3.51
CA ARG A 53 1.10 -4.69 -3.21
C ARG A 53 1.61 -6.07 -3.66
N TYR A 54 0.88 -7.13 -3.31
CA TYR A 54 1.22 -8.49 -3.73
C TYR A 54 1.25 -8.60 -5.27
N LYS A 55 0.19 -8.15 -5.94
CA LYS A 55 0.10 -8.26 -7.40
C LYS A 55 1.15 -7.42 -8.12
N TRP A 56 1.31 -6.16 -7.73
CA TRP A 56 2.27 -5.27 -8.36
C TRP A 56 3.71 -5.76 -8.19
N GLY A 57 4.07 -6.23 -6.99
CA GLY A 57 5.37 -6.86 -6.73
C GLY A 57 5.58 -8.17 -7.49
N SER A 58 4.51 -8.93 -7.76
CA SER A 58 4.60 -10.19 -8.54
C SER A 58 4.63 -9.99 -10.06
N CYS A 59 4.15 -8.85 -10.56
CA CYS A 59 4.02 -8.57 -11.99
C CYS A 59 5.23 -7.85 -12.59
N TRP A 60 6.17 -7.39 -11.77
CA TRP A 60 7.34 -6.64 -12.22
C TRP A 60 8.62 -7.19 -11.59
N LEU A 61 9.60 -7.55 -12.42
CA LEU A 61 10.92 -7.94 -11.97
C LEU A 61 11.84 -6.71 -12.05
N PRO A 62 12.23 -6.10 -10.92
CA PRO A 62 12.96 -4.86 -10.98
C PRO A 62 14.41 -5.04 -11.46
N GLY A 63 14.92 -4.03 -12.16
CA GLY A 63 16.32 -3.90 -12.53
C GLY A 63 17.19 -3.40 -11.38
N LYS A 64 18.43 -3.00 -11.71
CA LYS A 64 19.44 -2.59 -10.72
C LYS A 64 19.14 -1.23 -10.06
N ARG A 65 18.26 -0.41 -10.65
CA ARG A 65 18.03 0.98 -10.21
C ARG A 65 16.60 1.13 -9.71
N LEU A 66 16.48 1.28 -8.40
CA LEU A 66 15.21 1.55 -7.73
C LEU A 66 15.20 2.97 -7.21
N SER A 67 14.01 3.56 -7.16
CA SER A 67 13.75 4.86 -6.56
C SER A 67 12.83 4.69 -5.36
N LEU A 68 13.21 5.34 -4.26
CA LEU A 68 12.38 5.51 -3.07
C LEU A 68 11.92 6.96 -3.05
N ASP A 69 10.61 7.19 -3.09
CA ASP A 69 10.07 8.55 -3.07
C ASP A 69 8.66 8.60 -2.48
N GLU A 70 8.12 9.81 -2.35
CA GLU A 70 6.77 10.10 -1.89
C GLU A 70 5.79 10.18 -3.07
N GLU A 71 4.85 9.24 -3.12
CA GLU A 71 3.66 9.30 -3.99
C GLU A 71 2.47 9.95 -3.26
N THR A 72 1.54 10.53 -4.02
CA THR A 72 0.35 11.18 -3.46
C THR A 72 -0.89 10.73 -4.20
N ALA A 73 -1.77 10.03 -3.50
CA ALA A 73 -3.10 9.72 -3.99
C ALA A 73 -4.03 10.91 -3.72
N GLY A 74 -4.32 11.69 -4.76
CA GLY A 74 -5.17 12.88 -4.67
C GLY A 74 -6.56 12.57 -4.13
N PHE A 75 -7.05 13.36 -3.18
CA PHE A 75 -8.37 13.18 -2.59
C PHE A 75 -8.99 14.51 -2.15
N LYS A 76 -10.22 14.77 -2.58
CA LYS A 76 -10.99 15.97 -2.24
C LYS A 76 -12.26 15.57 -1.48
N GLY A 77 -12.11 15.31 -0.18
CA GLY A 77 -13.22 14.94 0.69
C GLY A 77 -12.85 15.11 2.17
N ARG A 78 -13.81 14.86 3.06
CA ARG A 78 -13.59 14.98 4.50
C ARG A 78 -12.96 13.70 5.04
N SER A 79 -11.67 13.75 5.33
CA SER A 79 -10.95 12.71 6.06
C SER A 79 -9.85 13.36 6.89
N ALA A 80 -9.70 12.93 8.14
CA ALA A 80 -8.63 13.41 9.03
C ALA A 80 -7.24 12.90 8.61
N MET A 81 -7.19 11.90 7.72
CA MET A 81 -5.95 11.28 7.23
C MET A 81 -5.38 11.96 5.98
N VAL A 82 -6.11 12.90 5.39
CA VAL A 82 -5.70 13.61 4.18
C VAL A 82 -4.76 14.73 4.56
N THR A 83 -3.60 14.78 3.90
CA THR A 83 -2.59 15.82 4.10
C THR A 83 -2.68 16.85 2.99
N ARG A 84 -2.57 18.13 3.36
CA ARG A 84 -2.43 19.23 2.40
C ARG A 84 -0.97 19.40 2.01
N ILE A 85 -0.69 19.25 0.72
CA ILE A 85 0.65 19.41 0.14
C ILE A 85 0.64 20.62 -0.79
N LYS A 86 1.24 21.72 -0.33
CA LYS A 86 1.23 23.00 -1.07
C LYS A 86 2.03 22.95 -2.38
N ASN A 87 3.00 22.04 -2.49
CA ASN A 87 3.98 22.01 -3.57
C ASN A 87 3.71 20.92 -4.62
N LYS A 88 2.55 20.25 -4.57
CA LYS A 88 2.14 19.23 -5.56
C LYS A 88 0.88 19.67 -6.29
N ARG A 89 0.73 19.22 -7.54
CA ARG A 89 -0.40 19.59 -8.42
C ARG A 89 -1.76 19.16 -7.86
N GLU A 90 -1.83 17.96 -7.29
CA GLU A 90 -3.02 17.43 -6.61
C GLU A 90 -3.47 18.29 -5.41
N GLY A 91 -2.51 18.94 -4.73
CA GLY A 91 -2.75 19.71 -3.52
C GLY A 91 -3.02 18.81 -2.31
N ASP A 92 -4.28 18.39 -2.13
CA ASP A 92 -4.72 17.60 -0.99
C ASP A 92 -4.79 16.10 -1.37
N GLY A 93 -4.26 15.22 -0.52
CA GLY A 93 -4.27 13.78 -0.78
C GLY A 93 -3.70 12.92 0.34
N PHE A 94 -3.76 11.61 0.14
CA PHE A 94 -3.09 10.64 1.00
C PHE A 94 -1.63 10.51 0.56
N GLN A 95 -0.70 10.68 1.49
CA GLN A 95 0.72 10.48 1.24
C GLN A 95 1.10 9.02 1.45
N CYS A 96 1.89 8.49 0.52
CA CYS A 96 2.50 7.18 0.62
C CYS A 96 3.98 7.24 0.28
N ASP A 97 4.75 6.36 0.90
CA ASP A 97 6.13 6.08 0.53
C ASP A 97 6.12 4.88 -0.40
N CYS A 98 6.78 5.01 -1.56
CA CYS A 98 6.74 4.01 -2.63
C CYS A 98 8.14 3.59 -3.10
N ILE A 99 8.25 2.33 -3.51
CA ILE A 99 9.38 1.80 -4.26
C ILE A 99 8.97 1.77 -5.74
N CYS A 100 9.73 2.45 -6.59
CA CYS A 100 9.42 2.58 -8.01
C CYS A 100 10.63 2.28 -8.90
N GLU A 101 10.35 1.89 -10.14
CA GLU A 101 11.34 1.79 -11.22
C GLU A 101 10.69 2.20 -12.55
N ASP A 102 11.35 3.08 -13.30
CA ASP A 102 10.94 3.50 -14.66
C ASP A 102 9.44 3.87 -14.79
N GLY A 103 8.91 4.55 -13.78
CA GLY A 103 7.50 4.97 -13.71
C GLY A 103 6.52 3.90 -13.23
N TYR A 104 7.00 2.70 -12.87
CA TYR A 104 6.19 1.64 -12.26
C TYR A 104 6.35 1.62 -10.73
N THR A 105 5.23 1.67 -10.01
CA THR A 105 5.21 1.50 -8.54
C THR A 105 5.16 0.01 -8.19
N ILE A 106 6.24 -0.48 -7.58
CA ILE A 106 6.37 -1.89 -7.18
C ILE A 106 5.59 -2.16 -5.90
N THR A 107 5.72 -1.27 -4.91
CA THR A 107 4.99 -1.36 -3.63
C THR A 107 4.92 0.01 -2.97
N PHE A 108 3.97 0.18 -2.04
CA PHE A 108 3.74 1.44 -1.33
C PHE A 108 3.15 1.23 0.06
N TRP A 109 3.37 2.18 0.96
CA TRP A 109 2.74 2.25 2.28
C TRP A 109 2.24 3.66 2.57
N TYR A 110 1.00 3.77 3.06
CA TYR A 110 0.43 5.07 3.44
C TYR A 110 1.01 5.53 4.78
N ARG A 111 1.41 6.80 4.85
CA ARG A 111 1.97 7.40 6.08
C ARG A 111 0.97 7.54 7.21
N CYS A 112 -0.32 7.57 6.89
CA CYS A 112 -1.39 7.60 7.89
C CYS A 112 -1.72 6.21 8.46
N ASP A 113 -1.14 5.14 7.93
CA ASP A 113 -1.42 3.78 8.39
C ASP A 113 -0.39 3.30 9.41
N ASN A 114 -0.68 2.19 10.08
CA ASN A 114 0.34 1.49 10.87
C ASN A 114 1.38 0.91 9.90
N LEU A 115 2.54 1.55 9.82
CA LEU A 115 3.69 0.97 9.14
C LEU A 115 4.04 -0.37 9.83
N PRO A 116 4.47 -1.40 9.08
CA PRO A 116 5.04 -2.59 9.69
C PRO A 116 6.31 -2.17 10.44
N CYS A 117 6.18 -1.83 11.72
CA CYS A 117 7.28 -1.41 12.58
C CYS A 117 8.05 -2.65 13.05
N ALA A 118 8.65 -3.38 12.11
CA ALA A 118 9.92 -4.01 12.40
C ALA A 118 10.98 -2.93 12.16
N GLN A 119 11.40 -2.24 13.21
CA GLN A 119 12.69 -1.56 13.16
C GLN A 119 13.74 -2.67 13.12
N ASP A 120 14.02 -3.17 11.93
CA ASP A 120 15.22 -3.96 11.72
C ASP A 120 16.42 -3.04 12.04
N ALA A 121 17.44 -3.60 12.67
CA ALA A 121 18.67 -2.84 12.94
C ALA A 121 19.14 -2.21 11.64
N ASP A 122 19.50 -0.92 11.67
CA ASP A 122 20.03 -0.22 10.51
C ASP A 122 21.23 -1.02 9.95
N VAL A 123 21.01 -1.69 8.82
CA VAL A 123 22.00 -2.53 8.14
C VAL A 123 22.89 -1.71 7.20
N SER A 124 22.61 -0.40 7.03
CA SER A 124 23.46 0.44 6.21
C SER A 124 24.73 0.82 6.98
N PRO A 125 25.93 0.69 6.39
CA PRO A 125 27.09 1.36 6.91
C PRO A 125 26.77 2.85 6.98
N ARG A 126 26.75 3.41 8.19
CA ARG A 126 26.55 4.85 8.40
C ARG A 126 27.60 5.57 7.55
N ASP A 127 27.18 6.28 6.50
CA ASP A 127 28.09 7.10 5.71
C ASP A 127 28.50 8.29 6.60
N THR A 128 29.64 8.16 7.29
CA THR A 128 30.20 9.18 8.18
C THR A 128 31.04 10.21 7.41
N ARG A 129 30.72 10.46 6.14
CA ARG A 129 31.38 11.50 5.34
C ARG A 129 30.90 12.89 5.70
#